data_AF-A0A2U9R248-F1
#
_entry.id   AF-A0A2U9R248-F1
#
_cell.length_a   1.000
_cell.length_b   1.000
_cell.length_c   1.000
_cell.angle_alpha   90.00
_cell.angle_beta   90.00
_cell.angle_gamma   90.00
#
_symmetry.space_group_name_H-M   'P 1'
#
loop_
_entity.id
_entity.type
_entity.pdbx_description
1 polymer ?
#
loop_
_entity_poly.entity_id
_entity_poly.type
_entity_poly.pdbx_seq_one_letter_code
_entity_poly.pdbx_strand_id
1 'polypeptide(L)' 'MLLAWTAFGVGVRALQMGIRQAPLLHAPMGFVYSAAFTTGVGYFFDQWVENNNELLELRLAKLKKIREESA' A
#
# COMPACT_ATOMS: atom_id res chain seq x y z
N MET A 1 -3.50 6.61 3.56
CA MET A 1 -2.71 6.21 2.36
C MET A 1 -3.57 5.87 1.14
N LEU A 2 -4.87 5.57 1.29
CA LEU A 2 -5.75 5.10 0.20
C LEU A 2 -5.76 5.94 -1.08
N LEU A 3 -5.77 7.28 -0.99
CA LEU A 3 -5.70 8.16 -2.17
C LEU A 3 -4.40 7.98 -2.98
N ALA A 4 -3.27 7.71 -2.30
CA ALA A 4 -2.01 7.41 -2.97
C ALA A 4 -2.07 6.06 -3.70
N TRP A 5 -2.74 5.06 -3.11
CA TRP A 5 -2.99 3.77 -3.74
C TRP A 5 -3.92 3.87 -4.95
N THR A 6 -4.94 4.74 -4.89
CA THR A 6 -5.82 5.03 -6.03
C THR A 6 -5.05 5.71 -7.16
N ALA A 7 -4.28 6.76 -6.85
CA ALA A 7 -3.44 7.45 -7.83
C ALA A 7 -2.40 6.50 -8.45
N PHE A 8 -1.82 5.61 -7.64
CA PHE A 8 -0.92 4.56 -8.10
C PHE A 8 -1.60 3.62 -9.10
N GLY A 9 -2.82 3.16 -8.83
CA GLY A 9 -3.57 2.29 -9.76
C GLY A 9 -3.91 2.97 -11.08
N VAL A 10 -4.25 4.26 -11.06
CA VAL A 10 -4.42 5.07 -12.28
C VAL A 10 -3.11 5.17 -13.04
N GLY A 11 -2.00 5.42 -12.33
CA GLY A 11 -0.65 5.50 -12.90
C GLY A 11 -0.20 4.19 -13.56
N VAL A 12 -0.44 3.04 -12.90
CA VAL A 12 -0.14 1.71 -13.45
C VAL A 12 -0.88 1.48 -14.76
N ARG A 13 -2.16 1.86 -14.84
CA ARG A 13 -2.95 1.75 -16.07
C ARG A 13 -2.45 2.70 -17.16
N ALA A 14 -2.06 3.92 -16.80
CA ALA A 14 -1.47 4.88 -17.75
C ALA A 14 -0.15 4.35 -18.32
N LEU A 15 0.71 3.78 -17.48
CA LEU A 15 1.96 3.14 -17.90
C LEU A 15 1.70 1.96 -18.83
N GLN A 16 0.72 1.10 -18.50
CA GLN A 16 0.31 -0.01 -19.37
C GLN A 16 -0.09 0.49 -20.77
N MET A 17 -0.83 1.59 -20.87
CA MET A 17 -1.20 2.18 -22.15
C MET A 17 0.00 2.75 -22.91
N GLY A 18 0.95 3.38 -22.19
CA GLY A 18 2.22 3.82 -22.77
C GLY A 18 3.02 2.67 -23.36
N ILE A 19 3.14 1.55 -22.65
CA ILE A 19 3.81 0.33 -23.15
C ILE A 19 3.11 -0.23 -24.37
N ARG A 20 1.76 -0.23 -24.38
CA ARG A 20 0.96 -0.73 -25.52
C ARG A 20 0.92 0.24 -26.71
N GLN A 21 1.50 1.43 -26.58
CA GLN A 21 1.37 2.53 -27.55
C GLN A 21 -0.09 2.81 -27.93
N ALA A 22 -1.01 2.57 -26.99
CA ALA A 22 -2.45 2.74 -27.19
C ALA A 22 -2.91 4.09 -26.62
N PRO A 23 -3.94 4.72 -27.20
CA PRO A 23 -4.47 5.97 -26.67
C PRO A 23 -4.94 5.80 -25.24
N LEU A 24 -4.65 6.78 -24.37
CA LEU A 24 -4.97 6.72 -22.94
C LEU A 24 -6.47 6.53 -22.66
N LEU A 25 -7.34 7.01 -23.53
CA LEU A 25 -8.80 6.85 -23.40
C LEU A 25 -9.31 5.53 -23.99
N HIS A 26 -8.44 4.66 -24.49
CA HIS A 26 -8.83 3.34 -24.97
C HIS A 26 -9.22 2.46 -23.77
N ALA A 27 -10.52 2.17 -23.63
CA ALA A 27 -11.10 1.45 -22.51
C ALA A 27 -10.91 2.15 -21.13
N PRO A 28 -11.64 3.27 -20.88
CA PRO A 28 -11.47 4.09 -19.68
C PRO A 28 -11.86 3.36 -18.38
N MET A 29 -12.77 2.37 -18.45
CA MET A 29 -13.12 1.53 -17.31
C MET A 29 -11.93 0.77 -16.73
N GLY A 30 -10.88 0.52 -17.54
CA GLY A 30 -9.66 -0.10 -17.05
C GLY A 30 -8.94 0.73 -15.97
N PHE A 31 -9.09 2.06 -15.97
CA PHE A 31 -8.53 2.91 -14.92
C PHE A 31 -9.30 2.76 -13.62
N VAL A 32 -10.63 2.64 -13.70
CA VAL A 32 -11.49 2.42 -12.54
C VAL A 32 -11.19 1.07 -11.90
N TYR A 33 -11.09 0.00 -12.71
CA TYR A 33 -10.74 -1.33 -12.19
C TYR A 33 -9.35 -1.37 -11.58
N SER A 34 -8.35 -0.76 -12.23
CA SER A 34 -6.99 -0.69 -11.72
C SER A 34 -6.93 0.07 -10.40
N ALA A 35 -7.58 1.24 -10.33
CA ALA A 35 -7.64 2.07 -9.14
C ALA A 35 -8.37 1.39 -7.98
N ALA A 36 -9.51 0.73 -8.25
CA ALA A 36 -10.25 -0.01 -7.24
C ALA A 36 -9.42 -1.19 -6.70
N PHE A 37 -8.77 -1.93 -7.58
CA PHE A 37 -7.92 -3.05 -7.20
C PHE A 37 -6.74 -2.61 -6.33
N THR A 38 -5.96 -1.61 -6.76
CA THR A 38 -4.80 -1.15 -5.98
C THR A 38 -5.20 -0.51 -4.66
N THR A 39 -6.34 0.18 -4.61
CA THR A 39 -6.86 0.74 -3.36
C THR A 39 -7.28 -0.38 -2.39
N GLY A 40 -7.93 -1.44 -2.89
CA GLY A 40 -8.27 -2.61 -2.09
C GLY A 40 -7.02 -3.29 -1.53
N VAL A 41 -6.00 -3.54 -2.36
CA VAL A 41 -4.71 -4.11 -1.92
C VAL A 41 -4.03 -3.19 -0.91
N GLY A 42 -4.03 -1.88 -1.17
CA GLY A 42 -3.47 -0.86 -0.30
C GLY A 42 -4.12 -0.85 1.08
N TYR A 43 -5.44 -1.01 1.17
CA TYR A 43 -6.14 -1.10 2.46
C TYR A 43 -5.64 -2.28 3.32
N PHE A 44 -5.54 -3.47 2.74
CA PHE A 44 -5.03 -4.64 3.47
C PHE A 44 -3.55 -4.52 3.79
N PHE A 45 -2.77 -3.91 2.89
CA PHE A 45 -1.35 -3.67 3.11
C PHE A 45 -1.11 -2.69 4.27
N ASP A 46 -1.85 -1.57 4.30
CA ASP A 46 -1.77 -0.58 5.38
C ASP A 46 -2.07 -1.25 6.73
N GLN A 47 -3.14 -2.06 6.80
CA GLN A 47 -3.49 -2.81 8.01
C GLN A 47 -2.41 -3.82 8.42
N TRP A 48 -1.80 -4.49 7.45
CA TRP A 48 -0.70 -5.41 7.73
C TRP A 48 0.53 -4.68 8.29
N VAL A 49 0.91 -3.54 7.72
CA VAL A 49 2.02 -2.73 8.21
C VAL A 49 1.77 -2.25 9.64
N GLU A 50 0.56 -1.77 9.92
CA GLU A 50 0.17 -1.28 11.24
C GLU A 50 0.27 -2.39 12.30
N ASN A 51 -0.24 -3.58 12.02
CA ASN A 51 -0.12 -4.75 12.92
C ASN A 51 1.35 -5.14 13.19
N ASN A 52 2.23 -5.02 12.19
CA ASN A 52 3.65 -5.33 12.38
C ASN A 52 4.35 -4.27 13.23
N ASN A 53 4.01 -2.99 13.05
CA ASN A 53 4.55 -1.91 13.86
C ASN A 53 4.15 -2.06 15.32
N GLU A 54 2.88 -2.39 15.60
CA GLU A 54 2.44 -2.68 16.98
C GLU A 54 3.23 -3.85 17.60
N LEU A 55 3.42 -4.94 16.85
CA LEU A 55 4.23 -6.07 17.30
C LEU A 55 5.69 -5.68 17.58
N LEU A 56 6.28 -4.82 16.75
CA LEU A 56 7.63 -4.30 16.93
C LEU A 56 7.74 -3.41 18.16
N GLU A 57 6.78 -2.52 18.38
CA GLU A 57 6.73 -1.65 19.55
C GLU A 57 6.59 -2.46 20.84
N LEU A 58 5.73 -3.47 20.87
CA LEU A 58 5.60 -4.39 22.00
C LEU A 58 6.90 -5.13 22.31
N ARG A 59 7.63 -5.55 21.26
CA ARG A 59 8.95 -6.19 21.42
C ARG A 59 9.99 -5.22 21.96
N LEU A 60 10.03 -3.99 21.44
CA LEU A 60 10.92 -2.94 21.95
C LEU A 60 10.63 -2.59 23.41
N ALA A 61 9.36 -2.47 23.78
CA ALA A 61 8.95 -2.22 25.17
C ALA A 61 9.40 -3.34 26.11
N LYS A 62 9.27 -4.62 25.70
CA LYS A 62 9.78 -5.76 26.46
C LYS A 62 11.31 -5.71 26.62
N LEU A 63 12.05 -5.45 25.55
CA LEU A 63 13.51 -5.34 25.60
C LEU A 63 13.97 -4.20 26.52
N LYS A 64 13.26 -3.07 26.52
CA LYS A 64 13.55 -1.94 27.41
C LYS A 64 13.35 -2.31 28.89
N LYS A 65 12.23 -2.98 29.23
CA LYS A 65 11.99 -3.47 30.60
C LYS A 65 13.07 -4.46 31.07
N ILE A 66 13.45 -5.41 30.23
CA ILE A 66 14.52 -6.37 30.56
C ILE A 66 15.85 -5.65 30.83
N ARG A 67 16.17 -4.62 30.02
CA ARG A 67 17.38 -3.81 30.24
C ARG A 67 17.32 -3.03 31.56
N GLU A 68 16.16 -2.49 31.94
CA GLU A 68 15.98 -1.77 33.21
C GLU A 68 16.02 -2.71 34.43
N GLU A 69 15.55 -3.95 34.31
CA GLU A 69 15.62 -4.97 35.37
C GLU A 69 17.01 -5.63 35.50
N SER A 70 17.82 -5.61 34.43
CA SER A 70 19.17 -6.20 34.41
C SER A 70 20.29 -5.19 34.73
N ALA A 71 19.96 -3.91 34.94
CA ALA A 71 20.87 -2.83 35.29
C ALA A 71 20.78 -2.50 36.78
#